data_AF-A0A1V1PQ42-F1
#
_entry.id   AF-A0A1V1PQ42-F1
#
_cell.length_a   1.000
_cell.length_b   1.000
_cell.length_c   1.000
_cell.angle_alpha   90.00
_cell.angle_beta   90.00
_cell.angle_gamma   90.00
#
_symmetry.space_group_name_H-M   'P 1'
#
loop_
_entity.id
_entity.type
_entity.pdbx_description
1 polymer ?
#
loop_
_entity_poly.entity_id
_entity_poly.type
_entity_poly.pdbx_seq_one_letter_code
_entity_poly.pdbx_strand_id
1 'polypeptide(L)'
;MCVERIRAGPNKATPPRVDEIRSATKPMAITFFEHAALGFQVVRMDGVLTDAQLTALSQAHVGNRDWAAADAIHIVDEALDVSEVTYAHLDKLRALYRVLQASLDLHLVRRAAWVCPNPSAWSLLEYWLADRHSRDGQGSDVCLVASLAEASLLFDEEELATVSRWRGFTELHRI
;
A
#
# COMPACT_ATOMS: atom_id res chain seq x y z
N MET A 1 19.72 53.56 -51.74
CA MET A 1 18.77 53.29 -50.64
C MET A 1 18.32 51.84 -50.80
N CYS A 2 18.84 50.89 -50.02
CA CYS A 2 18.21 50.39 -48.78
C CYS A 2 16.68 50.24 -48.96
N VAL A 3 16.06 49.06 -48.89
CA VAL A 3 16.08 48.11 -47.76
C VAL A 3 15.75 46.68 -48.23
N GLU A 4 16.44 45.68 -47.67
CA GLU A 4 16.01 44.27 -47.61
C GLU A 4 14.68 44.09 -46.86
N ARG A 5 13.92 43.01 -47.12
CA ARG A 5 13.37 42.16 -46.03
C ARG A 5 12.74 40.84 -46.51
N ILE A 6 13.45 39.76 -46.18
CA ILE A 6 13.02 38.56 -45.41
C ILE A 6 11.85 37.73 -45.97
N ARG A 7 12.22 36.55 -46.49
CA ARG A 7 11.37 35.37 -46.73
C ARG A 7 10.94 34.77 -45.39
N ALA A 8 9.63 34.54 -45.21
CA ALA A 8 9.09 33.67 -44.17
C ALA A 8 9.40 32.20 -44.52
N GLY A 9 10.28 31.56 -43.74
CA GLY A 9 10.47 30.11 -43.77
C GLY A 9 9.38 29.39 -42.98
N PRO A 10 9.06 28.13 -43.32
CA PRO A 10 8.01 27.37 -42.63
C PRO A 10 8.42 27.06 -41.19
N ASN A 11 7.51 27.38 -40.28
CA ASN A 11 7.61 27.16 -38.85
C ASN A 11 7.75 25.65 -38.56
N LYS A 12 8.98 25.19 -38.28
CA LYS A 12 9.21 23.83 -37.78
C LYS A 12 8.73 23.77 -36.34
N ALA A 13 7.55 23.21 -36.11
CA ALA A 13 7.07 22.84 -34.79
C ALA A 13 8.14 22.00 -34.10
N THR A 14 8.69 22.52 -33.00
CA THR A 14 9.63 21.80 -32.16
C THR A 14 8.83 20.71 -31.44
N PRO A 15 9.20 19.41 -31.55
CA PRO A 15 8.54 18.39 -30.76
C PRO A 15 8.83 18.65 -29.26
N PRO A 16 7.85 18.44 -28.36
CA PRO A 16 8.07 18.63 -26.94
C PRO A 16 9.19 17.69 -26.45
N ARG A 17 10.06 18.21 -25.59
CA ARG A 17 11.17 17.46 -24.97
C ARG A 17 10.61 16.40 -24.02
N VAL A 18 11.26 15.24 -24.01
CA VAL A 18 10.92 14.05 -23.20
C VAL A 18 11.03 14.30 -21.68
N ASP A 19 11.49 15.47 -21.25
CA ASP A 19 11.78 15.81 -19.84
C ASP A 19 10.66 16.59 -19.12
N GLU A 20 9.52 16.85 -19.76
CA GLU A 20 8.38 17.57 -19.14
C GLU A 20 7.28 16.64 -18.56
N ILE A 21 7.60 15.36 -18.34
CA ILE A 21 6.78 14.46 -17.51
C ILE A 21 7.56 14.16 -16.22
N ARG A 22 7.86 15.20 -15.43
CA ARG A 22 8.30 15.02 -14.05
C ARG A 22 7.36 15.73 -13.09
N SER A 23 6.66 14.87 -12.35
CA SER A 23 6.18 15.07 -11.00
C SER A 23 5.00 16.03 -10.83
N ALA A 24 3.82 15.57 -11.26
CA ALA A 24 2.66 15.79 -10.41
C ALA A 24 2.89 14.98 -9.13
N THR A 25 3.17 15.68 -8.02
CA THR A 25 3.32 15.12 -6.67
C THR A 25 2.16 14.15 -6.42
N LYS A 26 2.41 12.85 -6.40
CA LYS A 26 1.36 11.82 -6.26
C LYS A 26 0.83 11.88 -4.81
N PRO A 27 -0.38 12.41 -4.55
CA PRO A 27 -0.90 12.51 -3.20
C PRO A 27 -1.88 11.35 -3.00
N MET A 28 -1.35 10.19 -2.66
CA MET A 28 -2.15 9.03 -2.26
C MET A 28 -1.23 8.00 -1.62
N ALA A 29 -1.62 7.38 -0.50
CA ALA A 29 -0.78 6.37 0.14
C ALA A 29 -1.43 5.04 0.40
N ILE A 30 -2.75 4.98 0.68
CA ILE A 30 -3.36 3.73 1.14
C ILE A 30 -4.81 3.64 0.66
N THR A 31 -5.16 2.57 -0.04
CA THR A 31 -6.53 2.30 -0.48
C THR A 31 -6.96 0.89 -0.08
N PHE A 32 -8.16 0.78 0.49
CA PHE A 32 -8.78 -0.47 0.90
C PHE A 32 -9.77 -0.94 -0.15
N PHE A 33 -9.67 -2.21 -0.49
CA PHE A 33 -10.60 -2.91 -1.36
C PHE A 33 -11.09 -4.17 -0.66
N GLU A 34 -12.30 -4.60 -0.99
CA GLU A 34 -12.88 -5.84 -0.50
C GLU A 34 -13.39 -6.68 -1.66
N HIS A 35 -13.22 -8.00 -1.53
CA HIS A 35 -13.91 -8.98 -2.35
C HIS A 35 -14.93 -9.75 -1.52
N ALA A 36 -16.15 -9.21 -1.39
CA ALA A 36 -17.16 -9.70 -0.45
C ALA A 36 -17.50 -11.20 -0.64
N ALA A 37 -17.46 -11.71 -1.87
CA ALA A 37 -17.77 -13.11 -2.15
C ALA A 37 -16.67 -14.10 -1.68
N LEU A 38 -15.43 -13.63 -1.55
CA LEU A 38 -14.29 -14.43 -1.08
C LEU A 38 -13.87 -14.06 0.35
N GLY A 39 -14.44 -12.99 0.92
CA GLY A 39 -14.28 -12.63 2.33
C GLY A 39 -12.90 -12.07 2.72
N PHE A 40 -12.13 -11.53 1.77
CA PHE A 40 -10.82 -10.92 2.05
C PHE A 40 -10.70 -9.50 1.50
N GLN A 41 -9.71 -8.77 2.02
CA GLN A 41 -9.39 -7.41 1.65
C GLN A 41 -8.06 -7.31 0.89
N VAL A 42 -7.96 -6.30 0.02
CA VAL A 42 -6.68 -5.86 -0.53
C VAL A 42 -6.41 -4.44 -0.07
N VAL A 43 -5.23 -4.22 0.51
CA VAL A 43 -4.76 -2.89 0.90
C VAL A 43 -3.62 -2.49 -0.03
N ARG A 44 -3.87 -1.54 -0.93
CA ARG A 44 -2.84 -1.03 -1.84
C ARG A 44 -2.15 0.18 -1.26
N MET A 45 -0.83 0.20 -1.34
CA MET A 45 0.01 1.32 -0.95
C MET A 45 0.86 1.78 -2.12
N ASP A 46 0.70 3.04 -2.54
CA ASP A 46 1.50 3.65 -3.61
C ASP A 46 1.83 5.11 -3.26
N GLY A 47 2.65 5.81 -4.04
CA GLY A 47 2.93 7.23 -3.80
C GLY A 47 3.92 7.48 -2.66
N VAL A 48 3.59 8.36 -1.73
CA VAL A 48 4.45 8.74 -0.59
C VAL A 48 3.76 8.36 0.71
N LEU A 49 4.42 7.56 1.54
CA LEU A 49 3.95 7.15 2.85
C LEU A 49 4.55 8.05 3.94
N THR A 50 3.67 8.68 4.71
CA THR A 50 4.00 9.66 5.76
C THR A 50 3.45 9.20 7.11
N ASP A 51 3.94 9.80 8.20
CA ASP A 51 3.40 9.57 9.56
C ASP A 51 1.89 9.92 9.66
N ALA A 52 1.45 10.94 8.93
CA ALA A 52 0.05 11.34 8.87
C ALA A 52 -0.83 10.23 8.25
N GLN A 53 -0.35 9.57 7.19
CA GLN A 53 -1.07 8.46 6.55
C GLN A 53 -1.04 7.19 7.40
N LEU A 54 0.05 6.90 8.11
CA LEU A 54 0.09 5.81 9.09
C LEU A 54 -0.89 6.06 10.25
N THR A 55 -1.00 7.31 10.69
CA THR A 55 -1.98 7.71 11.71
C THR A 55 -3.40 7.55 11.19
N ALA A 56 -3.70 8.05 9.99
CA ALA A 56 -5.00 7.89 9.36
C ALA A 56 -5.36 6.42 9.13
N LEU A 57 -4.39 5.57 8.76
CA LEU A 57 -4.55 4.12 8.66
C LEU A 57 -5.04 3.53 9.99
N SER A 58 -4.39 3.89 11.10
CA SER A 58 -4.79 3.41 12.41
C SER A 58 -6.22 3.84 12.77
N GLN A 59 -6.59 5.08 12.45
CA GLN A 59 -7.93 5.61 12.70
C GLN A 59 -8.99 4.92 11.86
N ALA A 60 -8.68 4.60 10.60
CA ALA A 60 -9.57 3.83 9.73
C ALA A 60 -9.87 2.44 10.32
N HIS A 61 -8.87 1.74 10.87
CA HIS A 61 -9.08 0.46 11.54
C HIS A 61 -9.82 0.58 12.89
N VAL A 62 -9.62 1.67 13.64
CA VAL A 62 -10.40 1.95 14.86
C VAL A 62 -11.88 2.13 14.51
N GLY A 63 -12.18 2.88 13.45
CA GLY A 63 -13.54 3.12 12.97
C GLY A 63 -14.20 1.89 12.32
N ASN A 64 -13.40 0.99 11.75
CA ASN A 64 -13.87 -0.17 10.99
C ASN A 64 -13.19 -1.45 11.48
N ARG A 65 -13.60 -1.93 12.66
CA ARG A 65 -12.96 -3.08 13.33
C ARG A 65 -12.97 -4.34 12.48
N ASP A 66 -14.01 -4.56 11.68
CA ASP A 66 -14.13 -5.71 10.79
C ASP A 66 -13.01 -5.73 9.74
N TRP A 67 -12.49 -4.56 9.32
CA TRP A 67 -11.35 -4.49 8.40
C TRP A 67 -10.04 -4.89 9.07
N ALA A 68 -9.91 -4.66 10.38
CA ALA A 68 -8.75 -5.15 11.13
C ALA A 68 -8.80 -6.67 11.34
N ALA A 69 -9.99 -7.26 11.29
CA ALA A 69 -10.23 -8.69 11.51
C ALA A 69 -10.21 -9.53 10.22
N ALA A 70 -10.39 -8.91 9.05
CA ALA A 70 -10.41 -9.60 7.77
C ALA A 70 -9.05 -10.17 7.37
N ASP A 71 -9.08 -11.27 6.60
CA ASP A 71 -7.93 -11.72 5.83
C ASP A 71 -7.53 -10.62 4.83
N ALA A 72 -6.23 -10.39 4.67
CA ALA A 72 -5.75 -9.26 3.87
C ALA A 72 -4.51 -9.56 3.02
N ILE A 73 -4.51 -9.05 1.80
CA ILE A 73 -3.32 -8.96 0.95
C ILE A 73 -2.92 -7.49 0.85
N HIS A 74 -1.79 -7.14 1.46
CA HIS A 74 -1.20 -5.82 1.39
C HIS A 74 -0.27 -5.76 0.19
N ILE A 75 -0.52 -4.86 -0.76
CA ILE A 75 0.29 -4.69 -1.97
C ILE A 75 1.01 -3.35 -1.88
N VAL A 76 2.34 -3.38 -1.77
CA VAL A 76 3.21 -2.21 -1.82
C VAL A 76 3.69 -1.99 -3.25
N ASP A 77 3.49 -0.79 -3.76
CA ASP A 77 3.99 -0.38 -5.06
C ASP A 77 5.53 -0.28 -5.05
N GLU A 78 6.15 -0.69 -6.16
CA GLU A 78 7.61 -0.65 -6.30
C GLU A 78 8.16 0.77 -6.13
N ALA A 79 7.41 1.80 -6.55
CA ALA A 79 7.81 3.20 -6.46
C ALA A 79 7.36 3.90 -5.17
N LEU A 80 6.86 3.17 -4.15
CA LEU A 80 6.47 3.76 -2.87
C LEU A 80 7.66 4.48 -2.21
N ASP A 81 7.49 5.77 -1.92
CA ASP A 81 8.43 6.55 -1.12
C ASP A 81 8.10 6.38 0.36
N VAL A 82 9.08 5.88 1.11
CA VAL A 82 8.99 5.64 2.55
C VAL A 82 10.04 6.45 3.33
N SER A 83 10.67 7.43 2.69
CA SER A 83 11.77 8.21 3.28
C SER A 83 11.38 8.98 4.54
N GLU A 84 10.10 9.28 4.73
CA GLU A 84 9.57 9.94 5.94
C GLU A 84 9.14 8.94 7.04
N VAL A 85 9.14 7.64 6.75
CA VAL A 85 8.75 6.60 7.73
C VAL A 85 9.98 6.10 8.47
N THR A 86 9.89 6.10 9.80
CA THR A 86 10.95 5.60 10.68
C THR A 86 10.43 4.45 11.53
N TYR A 87 11.33 3.65 12.11
CA TYR A 87 10.94 2.63 13.08
C TYR A 87 10.18 3.19 14.29
N ALA A 88 10.48 4.44 14.70
CA ALA A 88 9.75 5.11 15.77
C ALA A 88 8.28 5.39 15.39
N HIS A 89 7.98 5.67 14.11
CA HIS A 89 6.60 5.77 13.63
C HIS A 89 5.89 4.40 13.71
N LEU A 90 6.57 3.32 13.33
CA LEU A 90 6.04 1.97 13.42
C LEU A 90 5.80 1.52 14.87
N ASP A 91 6.65 1.90 15.81
CA ASP A 91 6.46 1.61 17.24
C ASP A 91 5.27 2.36 17.83
N LYS A 92 5.08 3.64 17.46
CA LYS A 92 3.87 4.41 17.83
C LYS A 92 2.62 3.73 17.29
N LEU A 93 2.65 3.31 16.02
CA LEU A 93 1.55 2.60 15.38
C LEU A 93 1.24 1.28 16.11
N ARG A 94 2.28 0.51 16.46
CA ARG A 94 2.15 -0.74 17.22
C ARG A 94 1.48 -0.52 18.58
N ALA A 95 1.88 0.53 19.30
CA ALA A 95 1.27 0.87 20.58
C ALA A 95 -0.24 1.16 20.45
N LEU A 96 -0.67 1.83 19.38
CA LEU A 96 -2.08 2.08 19.08
C LEU A 96 -2.84 0.78 18.81
N TYR A 97 -2.29 -0.10 17.96
CA TYR A 97 -2.92 -1.38 17.66
C TYR A 97 -3.05 -2.26 18.90
N ARG A 98 -2.06 -2.26 19.80
CA ARG A 98 -2.16 -3.00 21.08
C ARG A 98 -3.35 -2.54 21.93
N VAL A 99 -3.59 -1.24 22.02
CA VAL A 99 -4.76 -0.70 22.73
C VAL A 99 -6.07 -1.13 22.06
N LEU A 100 -6.13 -1.07 20.72
CA LEU A 100 -7.29 -1.51 19.97
C LEU A 100 -7.56 -3.00 20.18
N GLN A 101 -6.53 -3.83 20.10
CA GLN A 101 -6.64 -5.28 20.21
C GLN A 101 -6.97 -5.73 21.63
N ALA A 102 -6.44 -5.07 22.67
CA ALA A 102 -6.81 -5.34 24.05
C ALA A 102 -8.30 -5.11 24.33
N SER A 103 -8.99 -4.32 23.49
CA SER A 103 -10.44 -4.11 23.57
C SER A 103 -11.27 -5.13 22.77
N LEU A 104 -10.62 -6.03 22.04
CA LEU A 104 -11.28 -7.11 21.29
C LEU A 104 -11.24 -8.39 22.11
N ASP A 105 -12.38 -8.87 22.60
CA ASP A 105 -12.53 -10.13 23.35
C ASP A 105 -12.37 -11.40 22.47
N LEU A 106 -11.70 -11.30 21.31
CA LEU A 106 -11.65 -12.36 20.31
C LEU A 106 -10.21 -12.67 19.90
N HIS A 107 -9.84 -13.95 20.04
CA HIS A 107 -8.66 -14.52 19.39
C HIS A 107 -8.99 -14.68 17.91
N LEU A 108 -8.62 -13.68 17.10
CA LEU A 108 -8.78 -13.75 15.65
C LEU A 108 -7.56 -14.46 15.05
N VAL A 109 -7.84 -15.55 14.32
CA VAL A 109 -6.89 -16.14 13.38
C VAL A 109 -7.14 -15.50 12.03
N ARG A 110 -6.15 -14.78 11.50
CA ARG A 110 -6.23 -14.12 10.18
C ARG A 110 -4.99 -14.41 9.35
N ARG A 111 -5.16 -14.52 8.04
CA ARG A 111 -4.08 -14.61 7.06
C ARG A 111 -3.75 -13.21 6.57
N ALA A 112 -2.47 -12.84 6.58
CA ALA A 112 -2.02 -11.57 6.02
C ALA A 112 -0.76 -11.75 5.17
N ALA A 113 -0.89 -11.52 3.86
CA ALA A 113 0.26 -11.47 2.96
C ALA A 113 0.68 -10.03 2.70
N TRP A 114 1.97 -9.74 2.79
CA TRP A 114 2.56 -8.47 2.37
C TRP A 114 3.39 -8.70 1.12
N VAL A 115 2.91 -8.20 -0.03
CA VAL A 115 3.59 -8.23 -1.32
C VAL A 115 4.37 -6.93 -1.47
N CYS A 116 5.70 -7.01 -1.37
CA CYS A 116 6.57 -5.84 -1.35
C CYS A 116 7.78 -6.04 -2.28
N PRO A 117 7.73 -5.57 -3.54
CA PRO A 117 8.90 -5.55 -4.41
C PRO A 117 9.89 -4.42 -4.07
N ASN A 118 9.48 -3.44 -3.26
CA ASN A 118 10.28 -2.26 -2.92
C ASN A 118 11.30 -2.56 -1.81
N PRO A 119 12.63 -2.44 -2.06
CA PRO A 119 13.66 -2.77 -1.07
C PRO A 119 13.68 -1.84 0.16
N SER A 120 13.38 -0.56 -0.01
CA SER A 120 13.33 0.41 1.08
C SER A 120 12.16 0.13 2.02
N ALA A 121 10.99 -0.18 1.45
CA ALA A 121 9.81 -0.56 2.22
C ALA A 121 9.96 -1.95 2.85
N TRP A 122 10.70 -2.86 2.20
CA TRP A 122 10.95 -4.22 2.72
C TRP A 122 11.52 -4.19 4.14
N SER A 123 12.56 -3.39 4.37
CA SER A 123 13.23 -3.32 5.69
C SER A 123 12.27 -2.79 6.78
N LEU A 124 11.41 -1.84 6.44
CA LEU A 124 10.37 -1.34 7.34
C LEU A 124 9.32 -2.42 7.64
N LEU A 125 8.92 -3.21 6.64
CA LEU A 125 7.96 -4.28 6.81
C LEU A 125 8.53 -5.44 7.62
N GLU A 126 9.78 -5.83 7.41
CA GLU A 126 10.45 -6.82 8.27
C GLU A 126 10.40 -6.38 9.73
N TYR A 127 10.74 -5.12 10.01
CA TYR A 127 10.66 -4.55 11.35
C TYR A 127 9.22 -4.54 11.90
N TRP A 128 8.24 -4.21 11.05
CA TRP A 128 6.83 -4.17 11.42
C TRP A 128 6.25 -5.55 11.76
N LEU A 129 6.64 -6.57 11.00
CA LEU A 129 6.14 -7.94 11.14
C LEU A 129 6.94 -8.76 12.16
N ALA A 130 8.16 -8.34 12.50
CA ALA A 130 8.98 -8.97 13.52
C ALA A 130 8.22 -9.12 14.85
N ASP A 131 8.31 -10.30 15.44
CA ASP A 131 7.76 -10.65 16.75
C ASP A 131 6.23 -10.47 16.91
N ARG A 132 5.45 -10.33 15.83
CA ARG A 132 3.97 -10.18 15.92
C ARG A 132 3.29 -11.28 16.73
N HIS A 133 3.72 -12.53 16.57
CA HIS A 133 3.15 -13.67 17.29
C HIS A 133 3.39 -13.64 18.80
N SER A 134 4.52 -13.08 19.26
CA SER A 134 4.88 -13.04 20.68
C SER A 134 4.42 -11.78 21.40
N ARG A 135 3.99 -10.75 20.67
CA ARG A 135 3.84 -9.39 21.19
C ARG A 135 2.41 -8.83 21.22
N ASP A 136 1.50 -9.38 20.42
CA ASP A 136 0.18 -8.77 20.16
C ASP A 136 -1.01 -9.71 20.45
N GLY A 137 -0.77 -10.95 20.90
CA GLY A 137 -1.83 -11.90 21.30
C GLY A 137 -2.74 -12.39 20.17
N GLN A 138 -2.44 -12.01 18.92
CA GLN A 138 -3.16 -12.45 17.73
C GLN A 138 -2.49 -13.67 17.09
N GLY A 139 -3.26 -14.71 16.81
CA GLY A 139 -2.82 -15.84 15.99
C GLY A 139 -2.90 -15.50 14.50
N SER A 140 -2.16 -14.51 14.00
CA SER A 140 -2.17 -14.21 12.56
C SER A 140 -1.12 -15.03 11.83
N ASP A 141 -1.48 -15.76 10.78
CA ASP A 141 -0.50 -16.31 9.85
C ASP A 141 -0.08 -15.22 8.87
N VAL A 142 1.21 -14.94 8.80
CA VAL A 142 1.73 -13.77 8.07
C VAL A 142 2.89 -14.19 7.18
N CYS A 143 2.92 -13.69 5.94
CA CYS A 143 4.09 -13.77 5.08
C CYS A 143 4.46 -12.40 4.50
N LEU A 144 5.75 -12.17 4.31
CA LEU A 144 6.31 -11.05 3.55
C LEU A 144 7.01 -11.64 2.33
N VAL A 145 6.57 -11.23 1.14
CA VAL A 145 6.96 -11.85 -0.13
C VAL A 145 7.24 -10.78 -1.18
N ALA A 146 8.10 -11.09 -2.15
CA ALA A 146 8.47 -10.13 -3.19
C ALA A 146 7.42 -10.04 -4.31
N SER A 147 6.65 -11.12 -4.51
CA SER A 147 5.67 -11.23 -5.58
C SER A 147 4.34 -11.81 -5.10
N LEU A 148 3.26 -11.50 -5.81
CA LEU A 148 1.93 -12.04 -5.49
C LEU A 148 1.88 -13.56 -5.59
N ALA A 149 2.66 -14.18 -6.48
CA ALA A 149 2.68 -15.64 -6.64
C ALA A 149 3.20 -16.37 -5.38
N GLU A 150 4.13 -15.75 -4.65
CA GLU A 150 4.68 -16.27 -3.40
C GLU A 150 3.67 -16.20 -2.23
N ALA A 151 2.60 -15.40 -2.35
CA ALA A 151 1.53 -15.37 -1.35
C ALA A 151 0.69 -16.67 -1.32
N SER A 152 0.96 -17.63 -2.22
CA SER A 152 0.41 -18.99 -2.21
C SER A 152 0.76 -19.81 -0.96
N LEU A 153 1.69 -19.30 -0.15
CA LEU A 153 1.95 -19.82 1.19
C LEU A 153 0.73 -19.71 2.13
N LEU A 154 -0.15 -18.73 1.90
CA LEU A 154 -1.32 -18.46 2.75
C LEU A 154 -2.65 -18.46 1.98
N PHE A 155 -2.65 -18.03 0.72
CA PHE A 155 -3.86 -17.88 -0.09
C PHE A 155 -3.91 -18.91 -1.21
N ASP A 156 -5.11 -19.35 -1.57
CA ASP A 156 -5.29 -20.34 -2.63
C ASP A 156 -5.17 -19.73 -4.04
N GLU A 157 -5.19 -20.59 -5.07
CA GLU A 157 -5.04 -20.17 -6.46
C GLU A 157 -6.19 -19.26 -6.93
N GLU A 158 -7.43 -19.48 -6.46
CA GLU A 158 -8.59 -18.68 -6.86
C GLU A 158 -8.51 -17.27 -6.27
N GLU A 159 -8.14 -17.16 -4.99
CA GLU A 159 -7.90 -15.90 -4.29
C GLU A 159 -6.83 -15.07 -5.02
N LEU A 160 -5.66 -15.68 -5.29
CA LEU A 160 -4.55 -15.00 -5.96
C LEU A 160 -4.85 -14.64 -7.41
N ALA A 161 -5.55 -15.51 -8.16
CA ALA A 161 -5.98 -15.21 -9.52
C ALA A 161 -6.97 -14.03 -9.55
N THR A 162 -7.83 -13.92 -8.54
CA THR A 162 -8.78 -12.81 -8.39
C THR A 162 -8.05 -11.49 -8.16
N VAL A 163 -7.04 -11.47 -7.28
CA VAL A 163 -6.17 -10.29 -7.06
C VAL A 163 -5.40 -9.93 -8.32
N SER A 164 -4.75 -10.89 -8.96
CA SER A 164 -3.94 -10.67 -10.17
C SER A 164 -4.74 -10.07 -11.32
N ARG A 165 -6.01 -10.49 -11.49
CA ARG A 165 -6.91 -9.98 -12.53
C ARG A 165 -7.72 -8.77 -12.09
N TRP A 166 -7.58 -8.36 -10.83
CA TRP A 166 -8.35 -7.27 -10.20
C TRP A 166 -9.87 -7.40 -10.42
N ARG A 167 -10.42 -8.59 -10.20
CA ARG A 167 -11.85 -8.87 -10.46
C ARG A 167 -12.66 -8.75 -9.18
N GLY A 168 -13.85 -8.13 -9.26
CA GLY A 168 -14.85 -8.18 -8.19
C GLY A 168 -14.55 -7.35 -6.94
N PHE A 169 -13.49 -6.54 -6.95
CA PHE A 169 -13.15 -5.66 -5.84
C PHE A 169 -14.02 -4.42 -5.79
N THR A 170 -14.46 -4.06 -4.58
CA THR A 170 -15.10 -2.78 -4.27
C THR A 170 -14.15 -1.93 -3.43
N GLU A 171 -13.95 -0.66 -3.80
CA GLU A 171 -13.19 0.28 -2.97
C GLU A 171 -14.00 0.63 -1.71
N LEU A 172 -13.40 0.43 -0.55
CA LEU A 172 -14.01 0.74 0.74
C LEU A 172 -13.60 2.12 1.24
N HIS A 173 -12.32 2.46 1.10
CA HIS A 173 -11.75 3.66 1.68
C HIS A 173 -10.41 4.03 1.06
N ARG A 174 -10.06 5.32 1.11
CA ARG A 174 -8.82 5.86 0.58
C ARG A 174 -8.26 6.94 1.52
N ILE A 175 -6.95 6.89 1.72
CA ILE A 175 -6.15 7.76 2.58
C ILE A 175 -5.05 8.44 1.75
#